data_AF-A0A1F5J7K5-F1
#
_entry.id   AF-A0A1F5J7K5-F1
#
_cell.length_a   1.000
_cell.length_b   1.000
_cell.length_c   1.000
_cell.angle_alpha   90.00
_cell.angle_beta   90.00
_cell.angle_gamma   90.00
#
_symmetry.space_group_name_H-M   'P 1'
#
loop_
_entity.id
_entity.type
_entity.pdbx_description
1 polymer ?
#
loop_
_entity_poly.entity_id
_entity_poly.type
_entity_poly.pdbx_seq_one_letter_code
_entity_poly.pdbx_strand_id
1 'polypeptide(L)'
;MLSILLKPFLNRAKRDSGGLELPPDTVLSLSLIDSGCLFVLLDTKIALIIKAGDEDIQIMKEFQAITVDFELIERPEFPSLAFYLNLEGMSGRRFRFEYFFSTESGGETDILRKMCGDRRFDIILYNSGVEFIIHAEISEGQASDLRSLVTKAGGSLTNMPLP
;
A
#
# COMPACT_ATOMS: atom_id res chain seq x y z
N MET A 1 -21.29 -3.08 2.62
CA MET A 1 -19.91 -3.38 2.16
C MET A 1 -19.80 -2.95 0.72
N LEU A 2 -19.01 -1.91 0.47
CA LEU A 2 -18.62 -1.44 -0.86
C LEU A 2 -17.14 -1.81 -1.04
N SER A 3 -16.87 -2.82 -1.85
CA SER A 3 -15.53 -3.22 -2.24
C SER A 3 -15.25 -2.78 -3.67
N ILE A 4 -14.04 -2.27 -3.90
CA ILE A 4 -13.55 -1.94 -5.23
C ILE A 4 -12.36 -2.84 -5.49
N LEU A 5 -12.54 -3.75 -6.45
CA LEU A 5 -11.48 -4.62 -6.91
C LEU A 5 -10.62 -3.85 -7.92
N LEU A 6 -9.38 -3.51 -7.58
CA LEU A 6 -8.51 -2.85 -8.56
C LEU A 6 -7.93 -3.93 -9.47
N LYS A 7 -8.16 -3.79 -10.78
CA LYS A 7 -7.60 -4.70 -11.79
C LYS A 7 -6.08 -4.91 -11.60
N PRO A 8 -5.56 -6.11 -11.93
CA PRO A 8 -4.15 -6.42 -11.79
C PRO A 8 -3.26 -5.39 -12.50
N PHE A 9 -2.19 -4.98 -11.82
CA PHE A 9 -1.21 -4.02 -12.31
C PHE A 9 -0.36 -4.68 -13.39
N LEU A 10 -0.84 -4.63 -14.62
CA LEU A 10 -0.08 -5.00 -15.80
C LEU A 10 0.61 -3.76 -16.37
N ASN A 11 1.64 -3.25 -15.70
CA ASN A 11 2.66 -2.48 -16.41
C ASN A 11 3.95 -2.39 -15.60
N ARG A 12 4.99 -3.06 -16.12
CA ARG A 12 6.43 -2.84 -15.90
C ARG A 12 6.77 -2.11 -14.60
N ALA A 13 6.65 -2.80 -13.46
CA ALA A 13 7.36 -2.37 -12.28
C ALA A 13 8.85 -2.30 -12.65
N LYS A 14 9.41 -1.09 -12.66
CA LYS A 14 10.85 -0.91 -12.79
C LYS A 14 11.45 -1.52 -11.51
N ARG A 15 12.46 -2.35 -11.70
CA ARG A 15 13.12 -3.10 -10.63
C ARG A 15 14.37 -2.33 -10.27
N ASP A 16 14.53 -1.97 -9.01
CA ASP A 16 15.81 -1.45 -8.51
C ASP A 16 16.34 -2.41 -7.44
N SER A 17 17.62 -2.77 -7.59
CA SER A 17 18.35 -3.54 -6.58
C SER A 17 18.76 -2.60 -5.45
N GLY A 18 18.53 -3.05 -4.21
CA GLY A 18 18.63 -2.29 -2.97
C GLY A 18 19.75 -1.25 -2.88
N GLY A 19 19.36 -0.10 -2.35
CA GLY A 19 20.22 1.06 -2.04
C GLY A 19 19.45 2.18 -1.34
N LEU A 20 18.13 2.00 -1.15
CA LEU A 20 17.29 2.87 -0.34
C LEU A 20 17.52 2.53 1.13
N GLU A 21 18.04 3.50 1.89
CA GLU A 21 18.06 3.42 3.34
C GLU A 21 16.72 3.92 3.87
N LEU A 22 16.06 3.11 4.70
CA LEU A 22 14.83 3.51 5.36
C LEU A 22 15.14 4.43 6.55
N PRO A 23 14.26 5.39 6.85
CA PRO A 23 14.39 6.22 8.05
C PRO A 23 14.51 5.36 9.31
N PRO A 24 15.30 5.78 10.32
CA PRO A 24 15.51 5.00 11.55
C PRO A 24 14.22 4.60 12.25
N ASP A 25 13.22 5.48 12.30
CA ASP A 25 11.92 5.22 12.94
C ASP A 25 11.13 4.12 12.19
N THR A 26 11.26 4.07 10.87
CA THR A 26 10.69 3.00 10.04
C THR A 26 11.40 1.68 10.29
N VAL A 27 12.74 1.68 10.35
CA VAL A 27 13.53 0.49 10.67
C VAL A 27 13.16 -0.04 12.06
N LEU A 28 13.02 0.84 13.05
CA LEU A 28 12.61 0.48 14.40
C LEU A 28 11.21 -0.16 14.38
N SER A 29 10.25 0.45 13.69
CA SER A 29 8.89 -0.10 13.56
C SER A 29 8.90 -1.50 12.91
N LEU A 30 9.71 -1.69 11.86
CA LEU A 30 9.87 -2.98 11.18
C LEU A 30 10.62 -4.02 12.04
N SER A 31 11.43 -3.60 13.02
CA SER A 31 12.08 -4.51 13.96
C SER A 31 11.11 -5.09 15.01
N LEU A 32 9.94 -4.46 15.19
CA LEU A 32 8.92 -4.87 16.15
C LEU A 32 7.88 -5.85 15.57
N ILE A 33 7.98 -6.17 14.28
CA ILE A 33 7.10 -7.12 13.60
C ILE A 33 7.91 -8.27 13.02
N ASP A 34 7.41 -9.50 13.11
CA ASP A 34 8.08 -10.66 12.52
C ASP A 34 7.84 -10.71 11.01
N SER A 35 6.59 -10.53 10.60
CA SER A 35 6.16 -10.40 9.21
C SER A 35 4.89 -9.56 9.12
N GLY A 36 4.66 -8.93 7.97
CA GLY A 36 3.50 -8.08 7.76
C GLY A 36 3.74 -6.99 6.74
N CYS A 37 2.90 -5.96 6.77
CA CYS A 37 3.08 -4.80 5.91
C CYS A 37 2.81 -3.48 6.63
N LEU A 38 3.45 -2.41 6.18
CA LEU A 38 3.35 -1.07 6.75
C LEU A 38 3.35 -0.03 5.64
N PHE A 39 2.35 0.85 5.63
CA PHE A 39 2.41 2.05 4.80
C PHE A 39 3.23 3.13 5.47
N VAL A 40 4.09 3.76 4.68
CA VAL A 40 4.92 4.90 5.10
C VAL A 40 4.97 5.94 4.01
N LEU A 41 5.22 7.19 4.41
CA LEU A 41 5.61 8.26 3.50
C LEU A 41 7.13 8.42 3.60
N LEU A 42 7.85 8.01 2.55
CA LEU A 42 9.30 8.18 2.44
C LEU A 42 9.57 9.44 1.63
N ASP A 43 10.03 10.49 2.30
CA ASP A 43 10.11 11.86 1.78
C ASP A 43 8.74 12.34 1.24
N THR A 44 8.55 12.25 -0.07
CA THR A 44 7.31 12.63 -0.76
C THR A 44 6.61 11.45 -1.43
N LYS A 45 7.19 10.24 -1.38
CA LYS A 45 6.68 9.04 -2.04
C LYS A 45 6.00 8.12 -1.04
N ILE A 46 4.86 7.58 -1.44
CA ILE A 46 4.17 6.55 -0.65
C ILE A 46 4.86 5.22 -0.90
N ALA A 47 5.12 4.48 0.18
CA ALA A 47 5.59 3.11 0.09
C ALA A 47 4.78 2.18 1.00
N LEU A 48 4.48 0.99 0.49
CA LEU A 48 4.07 -0.16 1.26
C LEU A 48 5.31 -1.04 1.49
N ILE A 49 5.76 -1.11 2.73
CA ILE A 49 6.86 -2.01 3.08
C ILE A 49 6.25 -3.36 3.48
N ILE A 50 6.72 -4.44 2.85
CA ILE A 50 6.36 -5.82 3.19
C ILE A 50 7.56 -6.44 3.88
N LYS A 51 7.39 -6.80 5.16
CA LYS A 51 8.39 -7.56 5.91
C LYS A 51 8.07 -9.05 5.83
N ALA A 52 9.03 -9.83 5.38
CA ALA A 52 8.93 -11.29 5.33
C ALA A 52 10.31 -11.95 5.45
N GLY A 53 10.32 -13.27 5.63
CA GLY A 53 11.56 -14.06 5.62
C GLY A 53 12.15 -14.20 4.22
N ASP A 54 13.43 -14.58 4.14
CA ASP A 54 14.18 -14.65 2.88
C ASP A 54 13.53 -15.54 1.83
N GLU A 55 13.03 -16.71 2.22
CA GLU A 55 12.36 -17.64 1.29
C GLU A 55 11.13 -17.00 0.63
N ASP A 56 10.26 -16.38 1.42
CA ASP A 56 9.06 -15.71 0.92
C ASP A 56 9.42 -14.51 0.04
N ILE A 57 10.46 -13.75 0.41
CA ILE A 57 10.95 -12.63 -0.40
C ILE A 57 11.46 -13.12 -1.76
N GLN A 58 12.22 -14.21 -1.84
CA GLN A 58 12.68 -14.74 -3.13
C GLN A 58 11.50 -15.12 -4.03
N ILE A 59 10.45 -15.73 -3.48
CA ILE A 59 9.25 -16.05 -4.25
C ILE A 59 8.51 -14.77 -4.68
N MET A 60 8.40 -13.78 -3.79
CA MET A 60 7.77 -12.49 -4.11
C MET A 60 8.56 -11.68 -5.15
N LYS A 61 9.90 -11.80 -5.21
CA LYS A 61 10.74 -11.21 -6.26
C LYS A 61 10.39 -11.77 -7.65
N GLU A 62 9.92 -13.01 -7.70
CA GLU A 62 9.45 -13.70 -8.90
C GLU A 62 7.92 -13.54 -9.11
N PHE A 63 7.34 -12.39 -8.76
CA PHE A 63 5.91 -12.17 -8.98
C PHE A 63 5.53 -12.16 -10.47
N GLN A 64 4.41 -12.81 -10.77
CA GLN A 64 3.72 -12.80 -12.06
C GLN A 64 2.65 -11.70 -12.11
N ALA A 65 1.90 -11.53 -11.03
CA ALA A 65 0.79 -10.58 -10.96
C ALA A 65 0.70 -9.91 -9.59
N ILE A 66 0.27 -8.65 -9.61
CA ILE A 66 -0.04 -7.85 -8.44
C ILE A 66 -1.45 -7.31 -8.61
N THR A 67 -2.29 -7.48 -7.61
CA THR A 67 -3.66 -6.94 -7.57
C THR A 67 -3.81 -6.15 -6.27
N VAL A 68 -4.45 -5.00 -6.33
CA VAL A 68 -4.76 -4.19 -5.14
C VAL A 68 -6.26 -4.09 -5.04
N ASP A 69 -6.81 -4.10 -3.84
CA ASP A 69 -8.23 -3.84 -3.63
C ASP A 69 -8.40 -2.86 -2.48
N PHE A 70 -9.50 -2.10 -2.53
CA PHE A 70 -9.88 -1.19 -1.45
C PHE A 70 -11.30 -1.48 -1.01
N GLU A 71 -11.52 -1.48 0.30
CA GLU A 71 -12.84 -1.67 0.89
C GLU A 71 -13.08 -0.68 2.02
N LEU A 72 -14.24 -0.04 2.01
CA LEU A 72 -14.66 0.77 3.15
C LEU A 72 -15.28 -0.14 4.22
N ILE A 73 -14.66 -0.14 5.40
CA ILE A 73 -15.16 -0.85 6.58
C ILE A 73 -15.92 0.14 7.45
N GLU A 74 -17.24 0.10 7.31
CA GLU A 74 -18.18 0.93 8.08
C GLU A 74 -18.46 0.27 9.44
N ARG A 75 -17.46 0.30 10.33
CA ARG A 75 -17.65 -0.08 11.74
C ARG A 75 -17.77 1.18 12.60
N PRO A 76 -18.84 1.33 13.41
CA PRO A 76 -19.04 2.51 14.24
C PRO A 76 -17.86 2.83 15.17
N GLU A 77 -17.17 1.80 15.65
CA GLU A 77 -16.07 1.93 16.62
C GLU A 77 -14.71 2.18 15.95
N PHE A 78 -14.57 1.83 14.67
CA PHE A 78 -13.32 2.00 13.93
C PHE A 78 -13.60 2.10 12.43
N PRO A 79 -14.05 3.27 11.95
CA PRO A 79 -14.18 3.50 10.52
C PRO A 79 -12.80 3.40 9.89
N SER A 80 -12.67 2.53 8.91
CA SER A 80 -11.38 2.26 8.27
C SER A 80 -11.54 1.99 6.80
N LEU A 81 -10.50 2.31 6.05
CA LEU A 81 -10.37 1.94 4.66
C LEU A 81 -9.36 0.80 4.59
N ALA A 82 -9.84 -0.39 4.30
CA ALA A 82 -9.01 -1.56 4.11
C ALA A 82 -8.36 -1.51 2.73
N PHE A 83 -7.06 -1.77 2.71
CA PHE A 83 -6.27 -2.00 1.52
C PHE A 83 -5.84 -3.47 1.52
N TYR A 84 -6.00 -4.12 0.38
CA TYR A 84 -5.55 -5.47 0.15
C TYR A 84 -4.54 -5.46 -0.99
N LEU A 85 -3.40 -6.14 -0.80
CA LEU A 85 -2.46 -6.44 -1.86
C LEU A 85 -2.36 -7.95 -2.01
N ASN A 86 -2.64 -8.43 -3.22
CA ASN A 86 -2.45 -9.81 -3.61
C ASN A 86 -1.25 -9.90 -4.55
N LEU A 87 -0.24 -10.68 -4.17
CA LEU A 87 0.92 -11.01 -4.99
C LEU A 87 0.85 -12.49 -5.39
N GLU A 88 0.91 -12.75 -6.68
CA GLU A 88 1.00 -14.12 -7.23
C GLU A 88 2.39 -14.32 -7.81
N GLY A 89 3.15 -15.26 -7.24
CA GLY A 89 4.47 -15.69 -7.71
C GLY A 89 4.37 -16.54 -8.97
N MET A 90 5.44 -16.58 -9.77
CA MET A 90 5.54 -17.46 -10.94
C MET A 90 5.45 -18.95 -10.59
N SER A 91 5.76 -19.32 -9.34
CA SER A 91 5.55 -20.67 -8.79
C SER A 91 4.08 -21.02 -8.53
N GLY A 92 3.15 -20.06 -8.69
CA GLY A 92 1.73 -20.18 -8.35
C GLY A 92 1.43 -19.93 -6.86
N ARG A 93 2.46 -19.68 -6.03
CA ARG A 93 2.26 -19.30 -4.62
C ARG A 93 1.67 -17.90 -4.53
N ARG A 94 0.70 -17.72 -3.65
CA ARG A 94 -0.02 -16.46 -3.45
C ARG A 94 0.23 -15.89 -2.07
N PHE A 95 0.45 -14.58 -2.01
CA PHE A 95 0.59 -13.82 -0.78
C PHE A 95 -0.50 -12.76 -0.74
N ARG A 96 -1.12 -12.59 0.42
CA ARG A 96 -2.12 -11.54 0.66
C ARG A 96 -1.67 -10.71 1.85
N PHE A 97 -1.63 -9.41 1.65
CA PHE A 97 -1.33 -8.42 2.66
C PHE A 97 -2.53 -7.51 2.85
N GLU A 98 -2.80 -7.15 4.09
CA GLU A 98 -3.94 -6.31 4.45
C GLU A 98 -3.43 -5.17 5.32
N TYR A 99 -3.89 -3.96 5.02
CA TYR A 99 -3.61 -2.77 5.81
C TYR A 99 -4.90 -1.99 6.03
N PHE A 100 -5.16 -1.54 7.25
CA PHE A 100 -6.37 -0.82 7.59
C PHE A 100 -6.01 0.62 7.91
N PHE A 101 -6.27 1.53 6.97
CA PHE A 101 -6.10 2.96 7.20
C PHE A 101 -7.21 3.45 8.13
N SER A 102 -6.84 4.02 9.27
CA SER A 102 -7.77 4.77 10.10
C SER A 102 -8.19 6.04 9.38
N THR A 103 -9.49 6.29 9.33
CA THR A 103 -10.04 7.51 8.74
C THR A 103 -9.95 8.70 9.69
N GLU A 104 -9.52 8.47 10.93
CA GLU A 104 -9.36 9.48 11.98
C GLU A 104 -7.90 9.93 12.14
N SER A 105 -6.95 9.17 11.61
CA SER A 105 -5.53 9.50 11.65
C SER A 105 -5.16 10.45 10.51
N GLY A 106 -4.80 11.69 10.85
CA GLY A 106 -4.40 12.71 9.87
C GLY A 106 -3.31 12.22 8.91
N GLY A 107 -2.26 11.57 9.43
CA GLY A 107 -1.17 11.04 8.62
C GLY A 107 -1.59 9.94 7.65
N GLU A 108 -2.48 9.04 8.07
CA GLU A 108 -2.99 7.97 7.19
C GLU A 108 -3.95 8.52 6.12
N THR A 109 -4.78 9.51 6.48
CA THR A 109 -5.61 10.19 5.49
C THR A 109 -4.78 10.97 4.47
N ASP A 110 -3.63 11.51 4.85
CA ASP A 110 -2.71 12.19 3.92
C ASP A 110 -2.04 11.22 2.95
N ILE A 111 -1.69 10.01 3.41
CA ILE A 111 -1.22 8.92 2.53
C ILE A 111 -2.30 8.58 1.50
N LEU A 112 -3.55 8.41 1.92
CA LEU A 112 -4.66 8.10 1.01
C LEU A 112 -4.91 9.22 -0.01
N ARG A 113 -4.89 10.48 0.42
CA ARG A 113 -5.04 11.65 -0.48
C ARG A 113 -3.91 11.73 -1.50
N LYS A 114 -2.66 11.55 -1.05
CA LYS A 114 -1.49 11.52 -1.95
C LYS A 114 -1.60 10.37 -2.95
N MET A 115 -2.05 9.18 -2.51
CA MET A 115 -2.22 8.04 -3.40
C MET A 115 -3.24 8.32 -4.51
N CYS A 116 -4.33 9.04 -4.17
CA CYS A 116 -5.32 9.49 -5.13
C CYS A 116 -4.80 10.51 -6.15
N GLY A 117 -3.80 11.32 -5.78
CA GLY A 117 -3.22 12.37 -6.63
C GLY A 117 -2.05 11.89 -7.47
N ASP A 118 -1.03 11.35 -6.81
CA ASP A 118 0.21 10.89 -7.44
C ASP A 118 0.00 9.60 -8.24
N ARG A 119 -1.07 8.85 -7.91
CA ARG A 119 -1.44 7.57 -8.50
C ARG A 119 -0.33 6.52 -8.44
N ARG A 120 0.69 6.72 -7.63
CA ARG A 120 1.88 5.88 -7.55
C ARG A 120 2.26 5.60 -6.12
N PHE A 121 2.72 4.38 -5.89
CA PHE A 121 3.33 3.99 -4.63
C PHE A 121 4.34 2.86 -4.88
N ASP A 122 5.33 2.75 -4.01
CA ASP A 122 6.36 1.72 -4.10
C ASP A 122 5.99 0.55 -3.17
N ILE A 123 6.17 -0.69 -3.62
CA ILE A 123 6.11 -1.87 -2.75
C ILE A 123 7.56 -2.27 -2.48
N ILE A 124 7.96 -2.19 -1.22
CA ILE A 124 9.33 -2.45 -0.78
C ILE A 124 9.35 -3.80 -0.05
N LEU A 125 10.09 -4.76 -0.57
CA LEU A 125 10.35 -6.02 0.13
C LEU A 125 11.51 -5.80 1.11
N TYR A 126 11.30 -6.13 2.38
CA TYR A 126 12.23 -5.86 3.46
C TYR A 126 12.42 -7.09 4.34
N ASN A 127 13.67 -7.42 4.68
CA ASN A 127 13.96 -8.37 5.75
C ASN A 127 14.79 -7.69 6.87
N SER A 128 16.12 -7.69 6.71
CA SER A 128 17.07 -6.92 7.53
C SER A 128 17.51 -5.62 6.86
N GLY A 129 17.10 -5.43 5.61
CA GLY A 129 17.33 -4.27 4.77
C GLY A 129 16.36 -4.28 3.59
N VAL A 130 16.42 -3.24 2.75
CA VAL A 130 15.62 -3.18 1.52
C VAL A 130 16.18 -4.16 0.50
N GLU A 131 15.40 -5.21 0.22
CA GLU A 131 15.78 -6.31 -0.66
C GLU A 131 15.37 -6.06 -2.11
N PHE A 132 14.24 -5.39 -2.31
CA PHE A 132 13.64 -5.20 -3.62
C PHE A 132 12.59 -4.10 -3.61
N ILE A 133 12.46 -3.37 -4.71
CA ILE A 133 11.44 -2.32 -4.87
C ILE A 133 10.66 -2.57 -6.16
N ILE A 134 9.33 -2.49 -6.03
CA ILE A 134 8.37 -2.60 -7.12
C ILE A 134 7.62 -1.27 -7.20
N HIS A 135 7.77 -0.54 -8.29
CA HIS A 135 6.98 0.68 -8.52
C HIS A 135 5.58 0.32 -9.04
N ALA A 136 4.54 0.64 -8.27
CA ALA A 136 3.15 0.42 -8.63
C ALA A 136 2.47 1.74 -9.02
N GLU A 137 1.58 1.70 -10.02
CA GLU A 137 0.76 2.83 -10.46
C GLU A 137 -0.71 2.44 -10.56
N ILE A 138 -1.59 3.12 -9.83
CA ILE A 138 -3.03 2.97 -9.98
C ILE A 138 -3.52 3.79 -11.19
N SER A 139 -4.43 3.21 -11.96
CA SER A 139 -5.13 3.90 -13.04
C SER A 139 -5.99 5.05 -12.52
N GLU A 140 -6.32 6.00 -13.39
CA GLU A 140 -7.22 7.11 -13.05
C GLU A 140 -8.60 6.64 -12.56
N GLY A 141 -9.13 5.56 -13.15
CA GLY A 141 -10.39 4.95 -12.68
C GLY A 141 -10.28 4.46 -11.24
N GLN A 142 -9.19 3.73 -10.92
CA GLN A 142 -8.91 3.25 -9.57
C GLN A 142 -8.69 4.40 -8.58
N ALA A 143 -8.02 5.49 -9.00
CA ALA A 143 -7.85 6.68 -8.19
C ALA A 143 -9.19 7.40 -7.93
N SER A 144 -10.06 7.49 -8.93
CA SER A 144 -11.41 8.05 -8.80
C SER A 144 -12.26 7.24 -7.83
N ASP A 145 -12.20 5.93 -7.95
CA ASP A 145 -12.86 4.97 -7.06
C ASP A 145 -12.37 5.11 -5.61
N LEU A 146 -11.05 5.17 -5.40
CA LEU A 146 -10.45 5.42 -4.09
C LEU A 146 -10.88 6.77 -3.52
N ARG A 147 -10.89 7.85 -4.33
CA ARG A 147 -11.39 9.17 -3.90
C ARG A 147 -12.84 9.11 -3.42
N SER A 148 -13.69 8.34 -4.09
CA SER A 148 -15.09 8.13 -3.68
C SER A 148 -15.17 7.43 -2.32
N LEU A 149 -14.36 6.39 -2.09
CA LEU A 149 -14.29 5.71 -0.80
C LEU A 149 -13.77 6.64 0.31
N VAL A 150 -12.68 7.36 0.08
CA VAL A 150 -12.11 8.32 1.04
C VAL A 150 -13.11 9.41 1.40
N THR A 151 -13.85 9.94 0.41
CA THR A 151 -14.89 10.96 0.65
C THR A 151 -16.03 10.43 1.50
N LYS A 152 -16.46 9.18 1.26
CA LYS A 152 -17.51 8.52 2.06
C LYS A 152 -17.04 8.22 3.48
N ALA A 153 -15.80 7.75 3.62
CA ALA A 153 -15.17 7.46 4.90
C ALA A 153 -14.99 8.74 5.73
N GLY A 154 -14.63 9.84 5.06
CA GLY A 154 -14.44 11.16 5.63
C GLY A 154 -15.64 12.09 5.43
N GLY A 155 -16.88 11.64 5.69
CA GLY A 155 -18.11 12.43 5.61
C GLY A 155 -18.18 13.73 6.43
N SER A 156 -17.04 14.22 6.94
CA SER A 156 -16.80 15.57 7.46
C SER A 156 -15.45 16.17 7.00
N LEU A 157 -14.99 15.93 5.78
CA LEU A 157 -13.90 16.68 5.13
C LEU A 157 -14.43 17.79 4.20
N THR A 158 -15.69 18.21 4.38
CA THR A 158 -16.18 19.49 3.87
C THR A 158 -15.56 20.62 4.69
N ASN A 159 -14.30 20.96 4.40
CA ASN A 159 -13.70 22.29 4.54
C ASN A 159 -12.20 22.19 4.27
N MET A 160 -11.80 22.12 3.00
CA MET A 160 -10.73 22.97 2.49
C MET A 160 -10.62 22.83 0.96
N PRO A 161 -10.30 23.92 0.24
CA PRO A 161 -10.21 23.92 -1.21
C PRO A 161 -8.95 23.17 -1.67
N LEU A 162 -9.09 22.43 -2.77
CA LEU A 162 -7.94 21.95 -3.54
C LEU A 162 -7.24 23.15 -4.19
N PRO A 163 -5.89 23.16 -4.28
CA PRO A 163 -5.15 24.17 -5.03
C PRO A 163 -5.46 24.14 -6.53
#